data_AF-A0A961HLW3-F1
#
_entry.id   AF-A0A961HLW3-F1
#
_cell.length_a   1.000
_cell.length_b   1.000
_cell.length_c   1.000
_cell.angle_alpha   90.00
_cell.angle_beta   90.00
_cell.angle_gamma   90.00
#
_symmetry.space_group_name_H-M   'P 1'
#
loop_
_entity.id
_entity.type
_entity.pdbx_description
1 polymer ?
#
loop_
_entity_poly.entity_id
_entity_poly.type
_entity_poly.pdbx_seq_one_letter_code
_entity_poly.pdbx_strand_id
1 'polypeptide(L)'
;KLDAKLAAQIATLDATDPEKAKALREDVLFYVRQKHQDLLTQLAVSIQNYLAIDIVIKNNIELIKGVDRATTTTISALRTAVIVSQALSNQQLVLDQITALNTTTSGLIERTSEMLKDNSIRIQEQAASATIGLPQLQRAFQNIYATMDAIDTFKVQALDNMAATIGTLETEVAKSRSYLDRVQRQDQRVISGSLDIGKTNTF
;
A
#
# COMPACT_ATOMS: atom_id res chain seq x y z
N LYS A 1 9.49 25.55 -56.94
CA LYS A 1 9.92 25.54 -58.37
C LYS A 1 9.54 26.82 -59.12
N LEU A 2 8.42 27.48 -58.82
CA LEU A 2 7.99 28.70 -59.52
C LEU A 2 8.92 29.91 -59.27
N ASP A 3 9.27 30.21 -58.02
CA ASP A 3 10.21 31.28 -57.66
C ASP A 3 11.57 31.15 -58.38
N ALA A 4 12.23 29.99 -58.25
CA ALA A 4 13.51 29.73 -58.91
C ALA A 4 13.43 29.80 -60.45
N LYS A 5 12.34 29.31 -61.06
CA LYS A 5 12.14 29.42 -62.52
C LYS A 5 11.91 30.86 -62.97
N LEU A 6 11.13 31.64 -62.20
CA LEU A 6 10.84 33.03 -62.49
C LEU A 6 12.09 33.91 -62.35
N ALA A 7 12.88 33.70 -61.30
CA ALA A 7 14.16 34.37 -61.11
C ALA A 7 15.15 34.07 -62.24
N ALA A 8 15.23 32.80 -62.68
CA ALA A 8 16.08 32.40 -63.79
C ALA A 8 15.63 33.05 -65.12
N GLN A 9 14.33 33.07 -65.41
CA GLN A 9 13.81 33.72 -66.62
C GLN A 9 14.03 35.24 -66.63
N ILE A 10 13.85 35.91 -65.49
CA ILE A 10 14.10 37.36 -65.39
C ILE A 10 15.59 37.65 -65.60
N ALA A 11 16.50 36.81 -65.10
CA ALA A 11 17.94 36.95 -65.33
C ALA A 11 18.33 36.83 -66.81
N THR A 12 17.67 35.94 -67.57
CA THR A 12 17.88 35.85 -69.03
C THR A 12 17.29 37.07 -69.76
N LEU A 13 16.14 37.56 -69.31
CA LEU A 13 15.45 38.69 -69.94
C LEU A 13 16.22 40.01 -69.77
N ASP A 14 16.96 40.16 -68.67
CA ASP A 14 17.78 41.34 -68.36
C ASP A 14 18.82 41.66 -69.45
N ALA A 15 19.30 40.64 -70.17
CA ALA A 15 20.26 40.80 -71.26
C ALA A 15 19.62 41.30 -72.57
N THR A 16 18.31 41.13 -72.72
CA THR A 16 17.56 41.45 -73.96
C THR A 16 16.59 42.62 -73.81
N ASP A 17 15.97 42.79 -72.64
CA ASP A 17 14.97 43.81 -72.34
C ASP A 17 15.01 44.18 -70.84
N PRO A 18 15.90 45.10 -70.44
CA PRO A 18 16.13 45.46 -69.05
C PRO A 18 14.92 46.10 -68.34
N GLU A 19 14.13 46.91 -69.06
CA GLU A 19 12.95 47.59 -68.50
C GLU A 19 11.87 46.57 -68.14
N LYS A 20 11.60 45.61 -69.03
CA LYS A 20 10.65 44.52 -68.77
C LYS A 20 11.15 43.55 -67.69
N ALA A 21 12.45 43.28 -67.65
CA ALA A 21 13.06 42.47 -66.60
C ALA A 21 12.91 43.13 -65.22
N LYS A 22 13.10 44.45 -65.13
CA LYS A 22 12.87 45.24 -63.91
C LYS A 22 11.42 45.16 -63.45
N ALA A 23 10.46 45.42 -64.34
CA ALA A 23 9.03 45.33 -64.03
C ALA A 23 8.63 43.93 -63.50
N LEU A 24 9.09 42.84 -64.13
CA LEU A 24 8.81 41.48 -63.64
C LEU A 24 9.46 41.16 -62.28
N ARG A 25 10.61 41.77 -61.99
CA ARG A 25 11.32 41.63 -60.71
C ARG A 25 10.54 42.30 -59.58
N GLU A 26 10.09 43.53 -59.81
CA GLU A 26 9.38 44.36 -58.82
C GLU A 26 7.91 43.92 -58.67
N ASP A 27 7.20 43.69 -59.77
CA ASP A 27 5.75 43.47 -59.74
C ASP A 27 5.34 42.00 -59.61
N VAL A 28 6.24 41.04 -59.85
CA VAL A 28 5.89 39.60 -59.84
C VAL A 28 6.81 38.81 -58.92
N LEU A 29 8.13 38.85 -59.13
CA LEU A 29 9.07 38.03 -58.35
C LEU A 29 9.02 38.38 -56.86
N PHE A 30 8.91 39.66 -56.50
CA PHE A 30 8.75 40.09 -55.12
C PHE A 30 7.54 39.44 -54.44
N TYR A 31 6.35 39.56 -55.02
CA TYR A 31 5.12 38.99 -54.44
C TYR A 31 5.12 37.46 -54.41
N VAL A 32 5.72 36.81 -55.42
CA VAL A 32 5.89 35.34 -55.42
C VAL A 32 6.80 34.90 -54.28
N ARG A 33 7.90 35.62 -54.02
CA ARG A 33 8.80 35.31 -52.90
C ARG A 33 8.16 35.60 -51.55
N GLN A 34 7.46 36.71 -51.42
CA GLN A 34 6.69 37.04 -50.22
C GLN A 34 5.68 35.93 -49.91
N LYS A 35 4.88 35.50 -50.90
CA LYS A 35 3.93 34.39 -50.70
C LYS A 35 4.60 33.05 -50.43
N HIS A 36 5.73 32.76 -51.07
CA HIS A 36 6.49 31.56 -50.77
C HIS A 36 7.00 31.56 -49.31
N GLN A 37 7.51 32.69 -48.82
CA GLN A 37 7.94 32.87 -47.44
C GLN A 37 6.78 32.76 -46.45
N ASP A 38 5.62 33.37 -46.73
CA ASP A 38 4.41 33.25 -45.91
C ASP A 38 3.99 31.77 -45.77
N LEU A 39 3.94 31.04 -46.89
CA LEU A 39 3.56 29.62 -46.89
C LEU A 39 4.57 28.75 -46.15
N LEU A 40 5.87 29.01 -46.29
CA LEU A 40 6.90 28.30 -45.53
C LEU A 40 6.78 28.59 -44.03
N THR A 41 6.45 29.82 -43.65
CA THR A 41 6.22 30.20 -42.26
C THR A 41 4.99 29.48 -41.70
N GLN A 42 3.88 29.45 -42.45
CA GLN A 42 2.66 28.73 -42.05
C GLN A 42 2.91 27.22 -41.93
N LEU A 43 3.69 26.64 -42.83
CA LEU A 43 4.08 25.23 -42.77
C LEU A 43 4.94 24.96 -41.52
N ALA A 44 5.92 25.80 -41.23
CA ALA A 44 6.77 25.67 -40.04
C ALA A 44 5.94 25.74 -38.74
N VAL A 45 5.00 26.70 -38.65
CA VAL A 45 4.08 26.80 -37.50
C VAL A 45 3.18 25.56 -37.40
N SER A 46 2.68 25.04 -38.53
CA SER A 46 1.83 23.84 -38.54
C SER A 46 2.60 22.60 -38.07
N ILE A 47 3.86 22.44 -38.49
CA ILE A 47 4.74 21.37 -38.03
C ILE A 47 5.03 21.50 -36.53
N GLN A 48 5.36 22.71 -36.07
CA GLN A 48 5.58 22.98 -34.64
C GLN A 48 4.34 22.63 -33.81
N ASN A 49 3.14 23.04 -34.26
CA ASN A 49 1.89 22.74 -33.60
C ASN A 49 1.63 21.24 -33.52
N TYR A 50 1.85 20.50 -34.62
CA TYR A 50 1.71 19.05 -34.63
C TYR A 50 2.65 18.37 -33.62
N LEU A 51 3.93 18.75 -33.59
CA LEU A 51 4.91 18.21 -32.65
C LEU A 51 4.57 18.55 -31.19
N ALA A 52 4.11 19.77 -30.92
CA ALA A 52 3.68 20.18 -29.58
C ALA A 52 2.49 19.34 -29.09
N ILE A 53 1.50 19.09 -29.96
CA ILE A 53 0.36 18.24 -29.65
C ILE A 53 0.81 16.79 -29.40
N ASP A 54 1.72 16.25 -30.21
CA ASP A 54 2.27 14.90 -30.00
C ASP A 54 2.95 14.75 -28.63
N ILE A 55 3.73 15.75 -28.21
CA ILE A 55 4.35 15.78 -26.87
C ILE A 55 3.28 15.81 -25.77
N VAL A 56 2.23 16.63 -25.92
CA VAL A 56 1.13 16.69 -24.94
C VAL A 56 0.41 15.34 -24.85
N ILE A 57 0.13 14.69 -25.97
CA ILE A 57 -0.50 13.37 -26.01
C ILE A 57 0.38 12.34 -25.29
N LYS A 58 1.68 12.31 -25.58
CA LYS A 58 2.63 11.41 -24.90
C LYS A 58 2.70 11.65 -23.39
N ASN A 59 2.77 12.91 -22.96
CA ASN A 59 2.75 13.26 -21.54
C ASN A 59 1.47 12.79 -20.85
N ASN A 60 0.31 12.96 -21.51
CA ASN A 60 -0.97 12.50 -20.96
C ASN A 60 -1.03 10.97 -20.86
N ILE A 61 -0.48 10.23 -21.83
CA ILE A 61 -0.40 8.76 -21.77
C ILE A 61 0.44 8.31 -20.56
N GLU A 62 1.60 8.95 -20.32
CA GLU A 62 2.43 8.62 -19.16
C GLU A 62 1.76 9.02 -17.84
N LEU A 63 1.02 10.13 -17.81
CA LEU A 63 0.22 10.53 -16.66
C LEU A 63 -0.88 9.50 -16.35
N ILE A 64 -1.61 9.03 -17.37
CA ILE A 64 -2.63 7.98 -17.22
C ILE A 64 -2.00 6.71 -16.63
N LYS A 65 -0.84 6.27 -17.15
CA LYS A 65 -0.12 5.12 -16.58
C LYS A 65 0.31 5.35 -15.13
N GLY A 66 0.76 6.57 -14.80
CA GLY A 66 1.13 6.95 -13.43
C GLY A 66 -0.06 6.87 -12.47
N VAL A 67 -1.21 7.39 -12.89
CA VAL A 67 -2.47 7.35 -12.13
C VAL A 67 -2.95 5.91 -11.98
N ASP A 68 -2.95 5.10 -13.03
CA ASP A 68 -3.41 3.70 -12.99
C ASP A 68 -2.59 2.83 -12.00
N ARG A 69 -1.26 3.01 -12.01
CA ARG A 69 -0.37 2.36 -11.02
C ARG A 69 -0.65 2.83 -9.59
N ALA A 70 -0.85 4.13 -9.39
CA ALA A 70 -1.17 4.69 -8.08
C ALA A 70 -2.53 4.20 -7.58
N THR A 71 -3.55 4.17 -8.43
CA THR A 71 -4.89 3.65 -8.13
C THR A 71 -4.81 2.17 -7.72
N THR A 72 -4.10 1.33 -8.46
CA THR A 72 -3.98 -0.10 -8.13
C THR A 72 -3.32 -0.35 -6.78
N THR A 73 -2.20 0.34 -6.49
CA THR A 73 -1.42 0.11 -5.27
C THR A 73 -2.03 0.80 -4.05
N THR A 74 -2.35 2.08 -4.17
CA THR A 74 -2.84 2.91 -3.05
C THR A 74 -4.25 2.50 -2.63
N ILE A 75 -5.14 2.15 -3.56
CA ILE A 75 -6.49 1.67 -3.19
C ILE A 75 -6.42 0.27 -2.55
N SER A 76 -5.54 -0.61 -3.02
CA SER A 76 -5.36 -1.93 -2.41
C SER A 76 -4.82 -1.82 -0.98
N ALA A 77 -3.85 -0.93 -0.76
CA ALA A 77 -3.34 -0.62 0.56
C ALA A 77 -4.44 -0.01 1.46
N LEU A 78 -5.20 0.97 0.95
CA LEU A 78 -6.30 1.60 1.68
C LEU A 78 -7.39 0.58 2.06
N ARG A 79 -7.77 -0.31 1.14
CA ARG A 79 -8.74 -1.39 1.42
C ARG A 79 -8.24 -2.29 2.54
N THR A 80 -6.96 -2.68 2.50
CA THR A 80 -6.35 -3.51 3.55
C THR A 80 -6.37 -2.78 4.88
N ALA A 81 -5.99 -1.50 4.91
CA ALA A 81 -6.01 -0.67 6.12
C ALA A 81 -7.42 -0.55 6.72
N VAL A 82 -8.44 -0.37 5.87
CA VAL A 82 -9.85 -0.31 6.30
C VAL A 82 -10.32 -1.64 6.90
N ILE A 83 -10.01 -2.77 6.26
CA ILE A 83 -10.37 -4.10 6.77
C ILE A 83 -9.69 -4.36 8.13
N VAL A 84 -8.40 -4.05 8.25
CA VAL A 84 -7.66 -4.20 9.50
C VAL A 84 -8.24 -3.29 10.59
N SER A 85 -8.55 -2.03 10.28
CA SER A 85 -9.19 -1.10 11.22
C SER A 85 -10.55 -1.62 11.71
N GLN A 86 -11.39 -2.14 10.80
CA GLN A 86 -12.67 -2.76 11.17
C GLN A 86 -12.49 -3.99 12.05
N ALA A 87 -11.50 -4.84 11.74
CA ALA A 87 -11.19 -6.02 12.54
C ALA A 87 -10.74 -5.64 13.95
N LEU A 88 -9.85 -4.65 14.08
CA LEU A 88 -9.38 -4.15 15.38
C LEU A 88 -10.53 -3.56 16.21
N SER A 89 -11.43 -2.79 15.58
CA SER A 89 -12.62 -2.23 16.26
C SER A 89 -13.54 -3.34 16.79
N ASN A 90 -13.79 -4.37 15.98
CA ASN A 90 -14.56 -5.54 16.42
C ASN A 90 -13.85 -6.32 17.54
N GLN A 91 -12.53 -6.47 17.48
CA GLN A 91 -11.75 -7.12 18.54
C GLN A 91 -11.84 -6.37 19.86
N GLN A 92 -11.81 -5.03 19.83
CA GLN A 92 -12.00 -4.21 21.03
C GLN A 92 -13.38 -4.46 21.67
N LEU A 93 -14.46 -4.48 20.87
CA LEU A 93 -15.81 -4.76 21.37
C LEU A 93 -15.90 -6.14 22.04
N VAL A 94 -15.25 -7.16 21.49
CA VAL A 94 -15.22 -8.50 22.08
C VAL A 94 -14.45 -8.51 23.40
N LEU A 95 -13.31 -7.81 23.49
CA LEU A 95 -12.55 -7.69 24.74
C LEU A 95 -13.34 -6.99 25.83
N ASP A 96 -14.09 -5.94 25.48
CA ASP A 96 -14.97 -5.24 26.42
C ASP A 96 -16.09 -6.18 26.92
N GLN A 97 -16.67 -6.99 26.03
CA GLN A 97 -17.68 -8.00 26.41
C GLN A 97 -17.10 -9.09 27.33
N ILE A 98 -15.89 -9.58 27.08
CA ILE A 98 -15.21 -10.54 27.96
C ILE A 98 -14.98 -9.92 29.35
N THR A 99 -14.58 -8.65 29.40
CA THR A 99 -14.36 -7.93 30.65
C THR A 99 -15.67 -7.77 31.44
N ALA A 100 -16.75 -7.39 30.78
CA ALA A 100 -18.08 -7.29 31.39
C ALA A 100 -18.60 -8.65 31.89
N LEU A 101 -18.37 -9.73 31.13
CA LEU A 101 -18.71 -11.09 31.51
C LEU A 101 -17.94 -11.54 32.74
N ASN A 102 -16.61 -11.37 32.77
CA ASN A 102 -15.79 -11.71 33.93
C ASN A 102 -16.21 -10.95 35.19
N THR A 103 -16.53 -9.65 35.05
CA THR A 103 -17.01 -8.83 36.17
C THR A 103 -18.36 -9.36 36.69
N THR A 104 -19.29 -9.67 35.79
CA THR A 104 -20.61 -10.21 36.14
C THR A 104 -20.48 -11.58 36.81
N THR A 105 -19.67 -12.49 36.26
CA THR A 105 -19.39 -13.81 36.84
C THR A 105 -18.75 -13.68 38.22
N SER A 106 -17.78 -12.78 38.39
CA SER A 106 -17.15 -12.53 39.69
C SER A 106 -18.18 -12.05 40.71
N GLY A 107 -19.04 -11.09 40.34
CA GLY A 107 -20.13 -10.62 41.20
C GLY A 107 -21.17 -11.69 41.51
N LEU A 108 -21.46 -12.60 40.57
CA LEU A 108 -22.33 -13.75 40.82
C LEU A 108 -21.70 -14.76 41.79
N ILE A 109 -20.40 -15.04 41.67
CA ILE A 109 -19.67 -15.92 42.59
C ILE A 109 -19.62 -15.30 43.99
N GLU A 110 -19.36 -13.99 44.09
CA GLU A 110 -19.36 -13.25 45.36
C GLU A 110 -20.74 -13.32 46.04
N ARG A 111 -21.81 -12.93 45.34
CA ARG A 111 -23.19 -13.00 45.88
C ARG A 111 -23.60 -14.42 46.24
N THR A 112 -23.21 -15.41 45.44
CA THR A 112 -23.51 -16.82 45.76
C THR A 112 -22.74 -17.27 47.00
N SER A 113 -21.50 -16.81 47.19
CA SER A 113 -20.70 -17.09 48.38
C SER A 113 -21.28 -16.41 49.62
N GLU A 114 -21.77 -15.17 49.51
CA GLU A 114 -22.50 -14.47 50.57
C GLU A 114 -23.82 -15.18 50.91
N MET A 115 -24.63 -15.52 49.91
CA MET A 115 -25.85 -16.31 50.13
C MET A 115 -25.56 -17.68 50.75
N LEU A 116 -24.48 -18.34 50.35
CA LEU A 116 -24.06 -19.61 50.94
C LEU A 116 -23.60 -19.44 52.38
N LYS A 117 -22.89 -18.36 52.71
CA LYS A 117 -22.51 -18.00 54.08
C LYS A 117 -23.74 -17.73 54.93
N ASP A 118 -24.66 -16.87 54.47
CA ASP A 118 -25.88 -16.53 55.20
C ASP A 118 -26.80 -17.73 55.37
N ASN A 119 -26.96 -18.55 54.32
CA ASN A 119 -27.71 -19.80 54.41
C ASN A 119 -27.01 -20.81 55.33
N SER A 120 -25.67 -20.87 55.33
CA SER A 120 -24.92 -21.72 56.26
C SER A 120 -25.01 -21.22 57.69
N ILE A 121 -25.02 -19.91 57.93
CA ILE A 121 -25.26 -19.31 59.25
C ILE A 121 -26.68 -19.62 59.69
N ARG A 122 -27.71 -19.45 58.85
CA ARG A 122 -29.09 -19.81 59.19
C ARG A 122 -29.27 -21.31 59.45
N ILE A 123 -28.66 -22.16 58.62
CA ILE A 123 -28.61 -23.61 58.84
C ILE A 123 -27.86 -23.91 60.13
N GLN A 124 -26.77 -23.20 60.44
CA GLN A 124 -26.07 -23.35 61.71
C GLN A 124 -26.74 -22.66 62.89
N GLU A 125 -27.63 -21.69 62.73
CA GLU A 125 -28.44 -21.15 63.83
C GLU A 125 -29.57 -22.14 64.14
N GLN A 126 -30.13 -22.78 63.11
CA GLN A 126 -31.03 -23.93 63.28
C GLN A 126 -30.29 -25.16 63.83
N ALA A 127 -29.06 -25.41 63.38
CA ALA A 127 -28.25 -26.57 63.77
C ALA A 127 -27.42 -26.34 65.03
N ALA A 128 -27.17 -25.09 65.47
CA ALA A 128 -26.58 -24.69 66.77
C ALA A 128 -27.61 -24.66 67.90
N SER A 129 -28.67 -25.45 67.72
CA SER A 129 -29.04 -26.40 68.77
C SER A 129 -27.95 -27.46 69.06
N ALA A 130 -26.81 -27.49 68.35
CA ALA A 130 -25.62 -28.31 68.59
C ALA A 130 -24.31 -27.82 67.89
N THR A 131 -23.44 -27.17 68.67
CA THR A 131 -21.93 -27.17 68.77
C THR A 131 -20.96 -27.28 67.56
N ILE A 132 -19.89 -26.45 67.62
CA ILE A 132 -18.73 -26.20 66.71
C ILE A 132 -17.61 -27.30 66.73
N GLY A 133 -16.78 -27.40 65.67
CA GLY A 133 -15.52 -28.18 65.64
C GLY A 133 -14.29 -27.49 65.03
N LEU A 134 -13.12 -27.60 65.69
CA LEU A 134 -11.76 -27.14 65.31
C LEU A 134 -11.04 -27.81 64.09
N PRO A 135 -11.34 -29.04 63.64
CA PRO A 135 -10.58 -29.73 62.57
C PRO A 135 -10.53 -29.01 61.22
N GLN A 136 -11.53 -28.18 60.93
CA GLN A 136 -11.71 -27.47 59.66
C GLN A 136 -10.68 -26.34 59.51
N LEU A 137 -10.26 -25.72 60.62
CA LEU A 137 -9.24 -24.67 60.64
C LEU A 137 -7.86 -25.22 60.23
N GLN A 138 -7.55 -26.45 60.65
CA GLN A 138 -6.27 -27.11 60.37
C GLN A 138 -6.17 -27.54 58.90
N ARG A 139 -7.29 -27.96 58.30
CA ARG A 139 -7.38 -28.26 56.85
C ARG A 139 -7.24 -27.00 55.98
N ALA A 140 -7.69 -25.84 56.45
CA ALA A 140 -7.57 -24.59 55.70
C ALA A 140 -6.10 -24.16 55.52
N PHE A 141 -5.27 -24.28 56.57
CA PHE A 141 -3.83 -23.97 56.47
C PHE A 141 -3.07 -24.94 55.56
N GLN A 142 -3.40 -26.23 55.58
CA GLN A 142 -2.81 -27.21 54.65
C GLN A 142 -3.14 -26.88 53.18
N ASN A 143 -4.37 -26.43 52.90
CA ASN A 143 -4.76 -26.00 51.56
C ASN A 143 -4.01 -24.74 51.10
N ILE A 144 -3.71 -23.81 52.01
CA ILE A 144 -2.93 -22.60 51.69
C ILE A 144 -1.48 -22.97 51.30
N TYR A 145 -0.83 -23.87 52.05
CA TYR A 145 0.53 -24.32 51.72
C TYR A 145 0.58 -25.08 50.39
N ALA A 146 -0.37 -25.98 50.13
CA ALA A 146 -0.47 -26.68 48.85
C ALA A 146 -0.71 -25.73 47.67
N THR A 147 -1.41 -24.61 47.91
CA THR A 147 -1.66 -23.59 46.89
C THR A 147 -0.42 -22.78 46.57
N MET A 148 0.42 -22.46 47.56
CA MET A 148 1.72 -21.78 47.30
C MET A 148 2.65 -22.65 46.45
N ASP A 149 2.77 -23.94 46.75
CA ASP A 149 3.62 -24.86 45.98
C ASP A 149 3.13 -25.04 44.53
N ALA A 150 1.81 -25.04 44.34
CA ALA A 150 1.20 -25.09 43.01
C ALA A 150 1.47 -23.82 42.19
N ILE A 151 1.47 -22.63 42.83
CA ILE A 151 1.78 -21.36 42.16
C ILE A 151 3.23 -21.31 41.70
N ASP A 152 4.17 -21.78 42.53
CA ASP A 152 5.59 -21.78 42.17
C ASP A 152 5.88 -22.77 41.03
N THR A 153 5.24 -23.94 41.04
CA THR A 153 5.29 -24.91 39.93
C THR A 153 4.72 -24.33 38.63
N PHE A 154 3.58 -23.63 38.73
CA PHE A 154 2.94 -22.99 37.57
C PHE A 154 3.82 -21.90 36.95
N LYS A 155 4.53 -21.10 37.76
CA LYS A 155 5.44 -20.06 37.25
C LYS A 155 6.58 -20.66 36.42
N VAL A 156 7.17 -21.77 36.86
CA VAL A 156 8.25 -22.44 36.12
C VAL A 156 7.74 -22.97 34.78
N GLN A 157 6.58 -23.64 34.78
CA GLN A 157 5.98 -24.16 33.53
C GLN A 157 5.52 -23.03 32.57
N ALA A 158 5.04 -21.91 33.11
CA ALA A 158 4.68 -20.75 32.31
C ALA A 158 5.91 -20.12 31.62
N LEU A 159 7.05 -20.06 32.31
CA LEU A 159 8.31 -19.57 31.74
C LEU A 159 8.80 -20.46 30.59
N ASP A 160 8.68 -21.79 30.71
CA ASP A 160 9.05 -22.72 29.63
C ASP A 160 8.14 -22.57 28.40
N ASN A 161 6.83 -22.41 28.60
CA ASN A 161 5.89 -22.16 27.51
C ASN A 161 6.12 -20.80 26.83
N MET A 162 6.48 -19.77 27.60
CA MET A 162 6.87 -18.47 27.07
C MET A 162 8.16 -18.57 26.24
N ALA A 163 9.17 -19.33 26.69
CA ALA A 163 10.40 -19.57 25.95
C ALA A 163 10.15 -20.30 24.61
N ALA A 164 9.28 -21.32 24.59
CA ALA A 164 8.88 -22.02 23.37
C ALA A 164 8.16 -21.10 22.37
N THR A 165 7.32 -20.19 22.89
CA THR A 165 6.63 -19.19 22.07
C THR A 165 7.62 -18.21 21.45
N ILE A 166 8.61 -17.74 22.20
CA ILE A 166 9.67 -16.85 21.70
C ILE A 166 10.48 -17.53 20.59
N GLY A 167 10.92 -18.78 20.77
CA GLY A 167 11.69 -19.51 19.75
C GLY A 167 10.90 -19.75 18.45
N THR A 168 9.59 -19.94 18.55
CA THR A 168 8.70 -20.06 17.38
C THR A 168 8.63 -18.73 16.63
N LEU A 169 8.48 -17.61 17.35
CA LEU A 169 8.43 -16.28 16.75
C LEU A 169 9.75 -15.90 16.06
N GLU A 170 10.91 -16.22 16.65
CA GLU A 170 12.21 -15.98 16.02
C GLU A 170 12.37 -16.73 14.70
N THR A 171 11.89 -17.97 14.64
CA THR A 171 11.93 -18.80 13.43
C THR A 171 11.09 -18.20 12.30
N GLU A 172 9.89 -17.71 12.60
CA GLU A 172 9.00 -17.09 11.60
C GLU A 172 9.52 -15.73 11.13
N VAL A 173 10.18 -14.96 12.01
CA VAL A 173 10.89 -13.73 11.63
C VAL A 173 12.06 -14.03 10.69
N ALA A 174 12.83 -15.09 10.94
CA ALA A 174 13.93 -15.50 10.07
C ALA A 174 13.43 -15.93 8.67
N LYS A 175 12.34 -16.71 8.60
CA LYS A 175 11.70 -17.07 7.33
C LYS A 175 11.21 -15.85 6.56
N SER A 176 10.60 -14.89 7.25
CA SER A 176 10.12 -13.65 6.64
C SER A 176 11.25 -12.82 6.02
N ARG A 177 12.40 -12.72 6.71
CA ARG A 177 13.62 -12.10 6.14
C ARG A 177 14.11 -12.82 4.88
N SER A 178 14.18 -14.15 4.90
CA SER A 178 14.61 -14.94 3.73
C SER A 178 13.66 -14.81 2.53
N TYR A 179 12.37 -14.59 2.79
CA TYR A 179 11.38 -14.35 1.75
C TYR A 179 11.56 -12.97 1.11
N LEU A 180 11.76 -11.93 1.92
CA LEU A 180 12.06 -10.58 1.45
C LEU A 180 13.35 -10.54 0.61
N ASP A 181 14.40 -11.26 1.02
CA ASP A 181 15.65 -11.35 0.27
C ASP A 181 15.47 -12.05 -1.09
N ARG A 182 14.60 -13.06 -1.18
CA ARG A 182 14.25 -13.72 -2.45
C ARG A 182 13.51 -12.78 -3.39
N VAL A 183 12.56 -12.01 -2.87
CA VAL A 183 11.80 -11.04 -3.66
C VAL A 183 12.74 -9.96 -4.22
N GLN A 184 13.65 -9.42 -3.40
CA GLN A 184 14.68 -8.48 -3.86
C GLN A 184 15.60 -9.07 -4.95
N ARG A 185 15.98 -10.35 -4.84
CA ARG A 185 16.81 -11.03 -5.86
C ARG A 185 16.04 -11.32 -7.14
N GLN A 186 14.73 -11.56 -7.06
CA GLN A 186 13.89 -11.76 -8.23
C GLN A 186 13.70 -10.45 -9.01
N ASP A 187 13.54 -9.32 -8.30
CA ASP A 187 13.53 -7.99 -8.91
C ASP A 187 14.86 -7.64 -9.61
N GLN A 188 16.01 -7.98 -9.02
CA GLN A 188 17.32 -7.81 -9.67
C GLN A 188 17.48 -8.69 -10.94
N ARG A 189 16.91 -9.89 -10.97
CA ARG A 189 16.94 -10.76 -12.15
C ARG A 189 16.01 -10.28 -13.27
N VAL A 190 14.87 -9.67 -12.96
CA VAL A 190 14.00 -9.05 -13.96
C VAL A 190 14.68 -7.86 -14.63
N ILE A 191 15.45 -7.07 -13.86
CA ILE A 191 16.28 -5.99 -14.40
C ILE A 191 17.38 -6.55 -15.33
N SER A 192 18.10 -7.61 -14.93
CA SER A 192 19.12 -8.25 -15.76
C SER A 192 18.59 -9.01 -16.99
N GLY A 193 17.40 -9.62 -16.92
CA GLY A 193 16.79 -10.39 -18.01
C GLY A 193 16.13 -9.54 -19.10
N SER A 194 15.91 -8.24 -18.85
CA SER A 194 15.49 -7.28 -19.88
C SER A 194 16.61 -6.88 -20.85
N LEU A 195 17.87 -7.25 -20.56
CA LEU A 195 19.03 -6.99 -21.42
C LEU A 195 19.36 -8.12 -22.42
N ASP A 196 18.68 -9.28 -22.37
CA ASP A 196 19.02 -10.44 -23.20
C ASP A 196 17.80 -11.09 -23.91
N ILE A 197 17.11 -10.29 -24.74
CA ILE A 197 16.15 -10.82 -25.72
C ILE A 197 16.41 -10.16 -27.09
N GLY A 198 17.17 -10.84 -27.95
CA GLY A 198 17.14 -10.58 -29.40
C GLY A 198 18.42 -10.71 -30.24
N LYS A 199 19.42 -11.51 -29.86
CA LYS A 199 20.39 -12.06 -30.84
C LYS A 199 20.03 -13.51 -31.17
N THR A 200 19.24 -13.75 -32.21
CA THR A 200 19.09 -14.99 -33.03
C THR A 200 17.85 -14.79 -33.92
N ASN A 201 17.72 -15.19 -35.19
CA ASN A 201 18.37 -16.20 -36.01
C ASN A 201 18.01 -15.93 -37.50
N THR A 202 19.00 -16.11 -38.40
CA THR A 202 18.96 -16.58 -39.80
C THR A 202 17.68 -16.51 -40.66
N PHE A 203 17.79 -15.91 -41.87
CA PHE A 203 17.96 -16.60 -43.17
C PHE A 203 18.72 -15.70 -44.15
#